data_AF-A0A7J7KWG7-F1
#
_entry.id   AF-A0A7J7KWG7-F1
#
_cell.length_a   1.000
_cell.length_b   1.000
_cell.length_c   1.000
_cell.angle_alpha   90.00
_cell.angle_beta   90.00
_cell.angle_gamma   90.00
#
_symmetry.space_group_name_H-M   'P 1'
#
loop_
_entity.id
_entity.type
_entity.pdbx_description
1 polymer ?
#
loop_
_entity_poly.entity_id
_entity_poly.type
_entity_poly.pdbx_seq_one_letter_code
_entity_poly.pdbx_strand_id
1 'polypeptide(L)'
;MTILDVGCGIGGPLSYVAKKYGAKGIGINISPHNIQRGTKISNAHVGHEVTFQVADALQPPFSDGQFGIVWSMECGDHLPDKAKLPPLFFGLNSIKTFRWNSIQFVSELVRVAAPGGTIILTTSCLGDLTPNEESLKPQERELLQSLREPMCLLEWISCAHYVDLFKSHTTKAVPEASVSYLELLKCFEPRFSYLEIS
;
A
#
# COMPACT_ATOMS: atom_id res chain seq x y z
N MET A 1 -10.10 20.17 3.06
CA MET A 1 -9.87 18.72 3.15
C MET A 1 -8.47 18.46 2.59
N THR A 2 -7.66 17.66 3.28
CA THR A 2 -6.27 17.39 2.90
C THR A 2 -6.09 15.90 2.65
N ILE A 3 -5.35 15.57 1.59
CA ILE A 3 -5.04 14.20 1.17
C ILE A 3 -3.66 13.80 1.73
N LEU A 4 -3.54 12.58 2.26
CA LEU A 4 -2.25 11.95 2.53
C LEU A 4 -2.00 10.85 1.49
N ASP A 5 -0.86 10.93 0.81
CA ASP A 5 -0.37 9.91 -0.13
C ASP A 5 0.76 9.10 0.51
N VAL A 6 0.45 7.88 0.96
CA VAL A 6 1.40 6.98 1.62
C VAL A 6 2.09 6.10 0.60
N GLY A 7 3.41 6.28 0.45
CA GLY A 7 4.17 5.60 -0.59
C GLY A 7 4.15 6.34 -1.92
N CYS A 8 4.16 7.68 -1.91
CA CYS A 8 3.82 8.54 -3.05
C CYS A 8 4.71 8.42 -4.31
N GLY A 9 5.75 7.60 -4.31
CA GLY A 9 6.80 7.60 -5.33
C GLY A 9 7.33 9.02 -5.58
N ILE A 10 7.26 9.47 -6.84
CA ILE A 10 7.62 10.84 -7.24
C ILE A 10 6.42 11.83 -7.22
N GLY A 11 5.27 11.42 -6.69
CA GLY A 11 4.13 12.32 -6.43
C GLY A 11 3.20 12.59 -7.62
N GLY A 12 3.30 11.82 -8.71
CA GLY A 12 2.52 12.03 -9.93
C GLY A 12 1.00 12.04 -9.71
N PRO A 13 0.41 10.98 -9.11
CA PRO A 13 -1.03 10.92 -8.85
C PRO A 13 -1.54 12.05 -7.95
N LEU A 14 -0.84 12.34 -6.84
CA LEU A 14 -1.21 13.42 -5.93
C LEU A 14 -1.19 14.78 -6.63
N SER A 15 -0.13 15.07 -7.40
CA SER A 15 -0.03 16.30 -8.18
C SER A 15 -1.11 16.40 -9.26
N TYR A 16 -1.48 15.30 -9.91
CA TYR A 16 -2.58 15.29 -10.86
C TYR A 16 -3.92 15.64 -10.20
N VAL A 17 -4.24 15.00 -9.06
CA VAL A 17 -5.47 15.25 -8.32
C VAL A 17 -5.52 16.68 -7.77
N ALA A 18 -4.42 17.18 -7.23
CA ALA A 18 -4.29 18.57 -6.80
C ALA A 18 -4.57 19.54 -7.94
N LYS A 19 -3.97 19.33 -9.12
CA LYS A 19 -4.20 20.16 -10.31
C LYS A 19 -5.64 20.12 -10.79
N LYS A 20 -6.23 18.92 -10.85
CA LYS A 20 -7.55 18.70 -11.46
C LYS A 20 -8.70 19.18 -10.56
N TYR A 21 -8.56 18.99 -9.25
CA TYR A 21 -9.64 19.21 -8.30
C TYR A 21 -9.36 20.32 -7.28
N GLY A 22 -8.22 21.00 -7.37
CA GLY A 22 -7.82 22.04 -6.41
C GLY A 22 -7.57 21.49 -5.00
N ALA A 23 -7.20 20.22 -4.89
CA ALA A 23 -6.96 19.55 -3.62
C ALA A 23 -5.58 19.90 -3.05
N LYS A 24 -5.48 19.89 -1.72
CA LYS A 24 -4.21 19.98 -0.99
C LYS A 24 -3.77 18.60 -0.56
N GLY A 25 -2.46 18.36 -0.54
CA GLY A 25 -1.97 17.07 -0.09
C GLY A 25 -0.53 17.02 0.36
N ILE A 26 -0.23 15.95 1.09
CA ILE A 26 1.11 15.60 1.55
C ILE A 26 1.43 14.20 1.03
N GLY A 27 2.57 14.03 0.37
CA GLY A 27 3.10 12.73 -0.01
C GLY A 27 4.26 12.31 0.87
N ILE A 28 4.25 11.05 1.32
CA ILE A 28 5.35 10.44 2.06
C ILE A 28 5.97 9.28 1.30
N ASN A 29 7.30 9.19 1.32
CA ASN A 29 8.04 8.08 0.75
C ASN A 29 9.33 7.85 1.54
N ILE A 30 9.77 6.60 1.68
CA ILE A 30 11.01 6.29 2.39
C ILE A 30 12.26 6.74 1.61
N SER A 31 12.17 6.89 0.29
CA SER A 31 13.31 7.25 -0.57
C SER A 31 13.50 8.77 -0.67
N PRO A 32 14.61 9.32 -0.13
CA PRO A 32 14.93 10.75 -0.27
C PRO A 32 15.08 11.20 -1.72
N HIS A 33 15.58 10.30 -2.58
CA HIS A 33 15.73 10.58 -4.01
C HIS A 33 14.38 10.79 -4.70
N ASN A 34 13.38 9.95 -4.39
CA ASN A 34 12.03 10.10 -4.93
C ASN A 34 11.37 11.40 -4.45
N ILE A 35 11.53 11.74 -3.17
CA ILE A 35 11.01 12.99 -2.60
C ILE A 35 11.66 14.22 -3.24
N GLN A 36 12.99 14.20 -3.42
CA GLN A 36 13.70 15.30 -4.06
C GLN A 36 13.23 15.51 -5.51
N ARG A 37 13.16 14.42 -6.28
CA ARG A 37 12.71 14.46 -7.67
C ARG A 37 11.24 14.88 -7.78
N GLY A 38 10.37 14.31 -6.95
CA GLY A 38 8.94 14.59 -6.92
C GLY A 38 8.62 16.03 -6.54
N THR A 39 9.32 16.58 -5.55
CA THR A 39 9.21 18.00 -5.18
C THR A 39 9.56 18.92 -6.34
N LYS A 40 10.67 18.64 -7.04
CA LYS A 40 11.09 19.44 -8.20
C LYS A 40 10.04 19.43 -9.32
N ILE A 41 9.51 18.26 -9.65
CA ILE A 41 8.50 18.09 -10.71
C ILE A 41 7.19 18.77 -10.32
N SER A 42 6.72 18.52 -9.10
CA SER A 42 5.41 18.99 -8.65
C SER A 42 5.36 20.50 -8.46
N ASN A 43 6.43 21.12 -7.95
CA ASN A 43 6.50 22.59 -7.84
C ASN A 43 6.33 23.28 -9.20
N ALA A 44 6.83 22.67 -10.28
CA ALA A 44 6.68 23.20 -11.64
C ALA A 44 5.26 23.02 -12.22
N HIS A 45 4.42 22.19 -11.61
CA HIS A 45 3.10 21.82 -12.14
C HIS A 45 1.92 22.31 -11.29
N VAL A 46 2.08 22.33 -9.97
CA VAL A 46 1.02 22.62 -8.99
C VAL A 46 1.49 23.51 -7.83
N GLY A 47 2.73 23.98 -7.84
CA GLY A 47 3.26 24.88 -6.81
C GLY A 47 3.23 24.25 -5.41
N HIS A 48 2.73 25.00 -4.42
CA HIS A 48 2.73 24.63 -3.00
C HIS A 48 1.46 23.91 -2.52
N GLU A 49 0.53 23.57 -3.42
CA GLU A 49 -0.69 22.83 -3.04
C GLU A 49 -0.37 21.39 -2.57
N VAL A 50 0.77 20.86 -3.01
CA VAL A 50 1.28 19.55 -2.58
C VAL A 50 2.69 19.68 -2.01
N THR A 51 2.96 18.94 -0.95
CA THR A 51 4.29 18.84 -0.36
C THR A 51 4.70 17.38 -0.25
N PHE A 52 6.01 17.13 -0.27
CA PHE A 52 6.57 15.79 -0.18
C PHE A 52 7.61 15.74 0.93
N GLN A 53 7.60 14.69 1.75
CA GLN A 53 8.59 14.50 2.81
C GLN A 53 9.03 13.04 2.93
N VAL A 54 10.25 12.84 3.40
CA VAL A 54 10.76 11.50 3.71
C VAL A 54 10.10 11.03 5.01
N ALA A 55 9.41 9.89 4.96
CA ALA A 55 8.84 9.26 6.15
C ALA A 55 8.60 7.76 5.93
N ASP A 56 8.57 7.02 7.04
CA ASP A 56 8.22 5.61 7.08
C ASP A 56 6.69 5.45 7.11
N ALA A 57 6.15 4.62 6.21
CA ALA A 57 4.73 4.32 6.14
C ALA A 57 4.22 3.52 7.36
N LEU A 58 5.12 2.83 8.08
CA LEU A 58 4.79 2.12 9.32
C LEU A 58 4.77 3.04 10.55
N GLN A 59 5.31 4.25 10.44
CA GLN A 59 5.35 5.27 11.50
C GLN A 59 5.27 6.70 10.92
N PRO A 60 4.19 7.04 10.20
CA PRO A 60 4.01 8.37 9.64
C PRO A 60 3.99 9.45 10.75
N PRO A 61 4.74 10.56 10.59
CA PRO A 61 4.92 11.59 11.62
C PRO A 61 3.73 12.57 11.66
N PHE A 62 2.51 12.05 11.74
CA PHE A 62 1.27 12.80 11.73
C PHE A 62 0.42 12.47 12.95
N SER A 63 -0.42 13.43 13.35
CA SER A 63 -1.37 13.24 14.44
C SER A 63 -2.54 12.37 13.99
N ASP A 64 -3.23 11.79 14.97
CA ASP A 64 -4.44 11.01 14.74
C ASP A 64 -5.51 11.87 14.10
N GLY A 65 -6.27 11.30 13.18
CA GLY A 65 -7.43 11.96 12.59
C GLY A 65 -7.13 13.19 11.72
N GLN A 66 -5.89 13.34 11.23
CA GLN A 66 -5.43 14.56 10.57
C GLN A 66 -5.94 14.72 9.12
N PHE A 67 -6.23 13.63 8.39
CA PHE A 67 -6.46 13.69 6.95
C PHE A 67 -7.87 13.25 6.56
N GLY A 68 -8.50 13.98 5.62
CA GLY A 68 -9.84 13.64 5.14
C GLY A 68 -9.83 12.46 4.16
N ILE A 69 -8.77 12.34 3.37
CA ILE A 69 -8.48 11.16 2.53
C ILE A 69 -7.06 10.71 2.87
N VAL A 70 -6.91 9.42 3.10
CA VAL A 70 -5.61 8.75 3.15
C VAL A 70 -5.62 7.74 2.01
N TRP A 71 -4.62 7.75 1.15
CA TRP A 71 -4.48 6.68 0.17
C TRP A 71 -3.11 6.06 0.19
N SER A 72 -3.00 4.89 -0.41
CA SER A 72 -1.73 4.27 -0.74
C SER A 72 -1.86 3.52 -2.06
N MET A 73 -0.97 3.84 -2.99
CA MET A 73 -0.93 3.22 -4.31
C MET A 73 0.32 2.37 -4.48
N GLU A 74 0.11 1.04 -4.49
CA GLU A 74 1.16 0.02 -4.71
C GLU A 74 2.34 0.15 -3.73
N CYS A 75 2.06 0.47 -2.46
CA CYS A 75 3.09 0.58 -1.42
C CYS A 75 3.11 -0.60 -0.44
N GLY A 76 1.95 -1.25 -0.22
CA GLY A 76 1.80 -2.31 0.79
C GLY A 76 2.77 -3.47 0.59
N ASP A 77 3.13 -3.74 -0.66
CA ASP A 77 3.97 -4.87 -1.06
C ASP A 77 5.47 -4.62 -0.83
N HIS A 78 5.85 -3.38 -0.47
CA HIS A 78 7.22 -2.93 -0.26
C HIS A 78 7.57 -2.69 1.21
N LEU A 79 6.70 -3.02 2.16
CA LEU A 79 6.88 -2.74 3.59
C LEU A 79 7.96 -3.66 4.20
N PRO A 80 9.22 -3.23 4.29
CA PRO A 80 10.35 -4.13 4.46
C PRO A 80 10.24 -4.93 5.76
N ASP A 81 10.59 -6.21 5.70
CA ASP A 81 10.86 -7.00 6.90
C ASP A 81 11.88 -6.21 7.76
N LYS A 82 11.71 -6.22 9.10
CA LYS A 82 12.59 -5.49 10.03
C LYS A 82 13.97 -6.15 10.10
N ALA A 83 14.68 -6.29 8.99
CA ALA A 83 16.10 -6.61 8.93
C ALA A 83 16.95 -5.38 9.32
N LYS A 84 16.62 -4.82 10.50
CA LYS A 84 17.51 -4.21 11.49
C LYS A 84 17.00 -4.50 12.91
N LEU A 85 16.40 -5.67 13.15
CA LEU A 85 16.23 -6.18 14.51
C LEU A 85 17.60 -6.69 15.02
N PRO A 86 17.96 -6.41 16.29
CA PRO A 86 19.18 -6.94 16.88
C PRO A 86 19.19 -8.47 16.85
N PRO A 87 20.37 -9.11 16.89
CA PRO A 87 20.56 -10.54 16.62
C PRO A 87 19.77 -11.53 17.52
N LEU A 88 19.03 -11.06 18.54
CA LEU A 88 18.15 -11.89 19.35
C LEU A 88 16.87 -12.38 18.63
N PHE A 89 16.55 -11.86 17.43
CA PHE A 89 15.35 -12.24 16.67
C PHE A 89 15.61 -13.14 15.45
N PHE A 90 16.82 -13.69 15.30
CA PHE A 90 17.12 -14.76 14.32
C PHE A 90 16.35 -16.04 14.70
N GLY A 91 15.07 -16.09 14.35
CA GLY A 91 14.16 -17.19 14.68
C GLY A 91 12.68 -16.91 14.40
N LEU A 92 12.30 -15.66 14.08
CA LEU A 92 10.98 -15.37 13.53
C LEU A 92 10.96 -15.70 12.04
N ASN A 93 10.17 -16.71 11.65
CA ASN A 93 9.85 -17.00 10.25
C ASN A 93 9.42 -15.69 9.54
N SER A 94 10.01 -15.38 8.39
CA SER A 94 9.74 -14.15 7.59
C SER A 94 8.24 -13.87 7.36
N ILE A 95 7.42 -14.92 7.30
CA ILE A 95 5.94 -14.85 7.26
C ILE A 95 5.34 -14.04 8.42
N LYS A 96 5.86 -14.22 9.64
CA LYS A 96 5.32 -13.55 10.84
C LYS A 96 5.63 -12.06 10.85
N THR A 97 6.86 -11.68 10.48
CA THR A 97 7.25 -10.26 10.46
C THR A 97 6.55 -9.50 9.35
N PHE A 98 6.41 -10.12 8.19
CA PHE A 98 5.69 -9.51 7.08
C PHE A 98 4.20 -9.27 7.41
N ARG A 99 3.53 -10.26 8.02
CA ARG A 99 2.16 -10.07 8.54
C ARG A 99 2.06 -8.93 9.55
N TRP A 100 3.04 -8.80 10.45
CA TRP A 100 3.09 -7.69 11.42
C TRP A 100 3.17 -6.32 10.73
N ASN A 101 3.97 -6.19 9.66
CA ASN A 101 4.06 -4.95 8.91
C ASN A 101 2.73 -4.58 8.23
N SER A 102 2.00 -5.56 7.66
CA SER A 102 0.68 -5.29 7.06
C SER A 102 -0.33 -4.78 8.08
N ILE A 103 -0.32 -5.33 9.31
CA ILE A 103 -1.16 -4.89 10.42
C ILE A 103 -0.79 -3.45 10.82
N GLN A 104 0.49 -3.19 11.06
CA GLN A 104 0.97 -1.86 11.45
C GLN A 104 0.65 -0.81 10.37
N PHE A 105 0.84 -1.16 9.10
CA PHE A 105 0.53 -0.28 7.99
C PHE A 105 -0.95 0.09 7.93
N VAL A 106 -1.84 -0.89 7.93
CA VAL A 106 -3.30 -0.64 7.94
C VAL A 106 -3.69 0.17 9.18
N SER A 107 -3.14 -0.17 10.35
CA SER A 107 -3.37 0.58 11.59
C SER A 107 -2.98 2.05 11.44
N GLU A 108 -1.84 2.37 10.83
CA GLU A 108 -1.40 3.75 10.63
C GLU A 108 -2.24 4.49 9.60
N LEU A 109 -2.67 3.83 8.51
CA LEU A 109 -3.61 4.43 7.54
C LEU A 109 -4.93 4.82 8.23
N VAL A 110 -5.44 3.95 9.10
CA VAL A 110 -6.65 4.21 9.89
C VAL A 110 -6.43 5.31 10.93
N ARG A 111 -5.29 5.28 11.64
CA ARG A 111 -4.97 6.25 12.69
C ARG A 111 -4.94 7.68 12.17
N VAL A 112 -4.27 7.91 11.04
CA VAL A 112 -4.11 9.26 10.49
C VAL A 112 -5.34 9.76 9.73
N ALA A 113 -6.29 8.87 9.40
CA ALA A 113 -7.56 9.24 8.78
C ALA A 113 -8.50 9.90 9.80
N ALA A 114 -9.04 11.06 9.44
CA ALA A 114 -10.03 11.80 10.23
C ALA A 114 -11.27 10.93 10.49
N PRO A 115 -11.97 11.13 11.62
CA PRO A 115 -13.30 10.55 11.81
C PRO A 115 -14.20 10.88 10.63
N GLY A 116 -14.74 9.84 9.97
CA GLY A 116 -15.55 10.03 8.76
C GLY A 116 -14.76 10.11 7.45
N GLY A 117 -13.43 10.19 7.51
CA GLY A 117 -12.54 10.20 6.35
C GLY A 117 -12.54 8.89 5.56
N THR A 118 -11.96 8.96 4.37
CA THR A 118 -11.88 7.87 3.39
C THR A 118 -10.46 7.32 3.34
N ILE A 119 -10.31 6.00 3.31
CA ILE A 119 -9.03 5.33 3.14
C ILE A 119 -9.07 4.55 1.85
N ILE A 120 -8.16 4.82 0.93
CA ILE A 120 -8.04 4.12 -0.36
C ILE A 120 -6.72 3.35 -0.38
N LEU A 121 -6.78 2.05 -0.12
CA LEU A 121 -5.63 1.18 -0.32
C LEU A 121 -5.73 0.53 -1.69
N THR A 122 -4.61 0.51 -2.41
CA THR A 122 -4.47 -0.23 -3.66
C THR A 122 -3.11 -0.93 -3.66
N THR A 123 -3.13 -2.26 -3.82
CA THR A 123 -1.96 -3.12 -3.61
C THR A 123 -2.14 -4.42 -4.38
N SER A 124 -1.03 -5.05 -4.75
CA SER A 124 -1.06 -6.34 -5.41
C SER A 124 -1.34 -7.45 -4.39
N CYS A 125 -2.50 -8.09 -4.48
CA CYS A 125 -2.86 -9.22 -3.62
C CYS A 125 -2.98 -10.54 -4.39
N LEU A 126 -2.77 -11.64 -3.68
CA LEU A 126 -3.09 -12.99 -4.13
C LEU A 126 -4.61 -13.12 -4.17
N GLY A 127 -5.16 -13.54 -5.32
CA GLY A 127 -6.57 -13.90 -5.38
C GLY A 127 -6.88 -15.08 -4.44
N ASP A 128 -8.06 -15.07 -3.84
CA ASP A 128 -8.45 -16.13 -2.91
C ASP A 128 -8.48 -17.51 -3.57
N LEU A 129 -8.19 -18.53 -2.76
CA LEU A 129 -8.39 -19.92 -3.16
C LEU A 129 -9.88 -20.19 -3.33
N THR A 130 -10.23 -21.00 -4.33
CA THR A 130 -11.61 -21.47 -4.44
C THR A 130 -11.95 -22.36 -3.25
N PRO A 131 -13.24 -22.55 -2.89
CA PRO A 131 -13.62 -23.37 -1.74
C PRO A 131 -13.09 -24.83 -1.77
N ASN A 132 -12.68 -25.32 -2.94
CA ASN A 132 -12.16 -26.67 -3.15
C ASN A 132 -10.61 -26.73 -3.17
N GLU A 133 -9.92 -25.61 -2.98
CA GLU A 133 -8.46 -25.51 -2.98
C GLU A 133 -7.94 -25.24 -1.57
N GLU A 134 -7.09 -26.14 -1.06
CA GLU A 134 -6.44 -25.95 0.25
C GLU A 134 -5.09 -25.21 0.16
N SER A 135 -4.46 -25.22 -1.02
CA SER A 135 -3.18 -24.54 -1.27
C SER A 135 -2.94 -24.26 -2.74
N LEU A 136 -2.02 -23.34 -3.03
CA LEU A 136 -1.52 -23.07 -4.37
C LEU A 136 -0.84 -24.31 -4.99
N LYS A 137 -1.04 -24.54 -6.28
CA LYS A 137 -0.33 -25.58 -7.03
C LYS A 137 1.17 -25.26 -7.07
N PRO A 138 2.05 -26.27 -7.18
CA PRO A 138 3.50 -26.04 -7.27
C PRO A 138 3.91 -25.05 -8.37
N GLN A 139 3.27 -25.13 -9.54
CA GLN A 139 3.54 -24.25 -10.68
C GLN A 139 3.14 -22.78 -10.41
N GLU A 140 2.02 -22.57 -9.70
CA GLU A 140 1.60 -21.22 -9.30
C GLU A 140 2.59 -20.63 -8.30
N ARG A 141 3.10 -21.43 -7.36
CA ARG A 141 4.14 -20.99 -6.41
C ARG A 141 5.43 -20.59 -7.11
N GLU A 142 5.89 -21.38 -8.08
CA GLU A 142 7.10 -21.10 -8.84
C GLU A 142 6.96 -19.80 -9.67
N LEU A 143 5.79 -19.60 -10.30
CA LEU A 143 5.49 -18.37 -11.03
C LEU A 143 5.41 -17.14 -10.11
N LEU A 144 4.73 -17.28 -8.96
CA LEU A 144 4.66 -16.21 -7.96
C LEU A 144 6.04 -15.86 -7.41
N GLN A 145 6.93 -16.85 -7.26
CA GLN A 145 8.31 -16.62 -6.83
C GLN A 145 9.13 -15.88 -7.90
N SER A 146 9.00 -16.26 -9.17
CA SER A 146 9.73 -15.61 -10.27
C SER A 146 9.27 -14.17 -10.55
N LEU A 147 8.02 -13.82 -10.24
CA LEU A 147 7.52 -12.45 -10.33
C LEU A 147 7.98 -11.56 -9.17
N ARG A 148 8.16 -12.13 -7.97
CA ARG A 148 8.57 -11.37 -6.78
C ARG A 148 9.99 -10.85 -6.85
N GLU A 149 10.93 -11.69 -7.30
CA GLU A 149 12.36 -11.37 -7.33
C GLU A 149 12.69 -10.08 -8.08
N PRO A 150 12.25 -9.87 -9.34
CA PRO A 150 12.58 -8.65 -10.09
C PRO A 150 11.83 -7.41 -9.56
N MET A 151 10.68 -7.59 -8.91
CA MET A 151 9.88 -6.49 -8.36
C MET A 151 10.22 -6.19 -6.89
N CYS A 152 11.16 -6.92 -6.29
CA CYS A 152 11.49 -6.85 -4.86
C CYS A 152 10.26 -6.95 -3.95
N LEU A 153 9.25 -7.72 -4.36
CA LEU A 153 8.00 -7.85 -3.60
C LEU A 153 8.18 -8.85 -2.46
N LEU A 154 7.59 -8.51 -1.32
CA LEU A 154 7.49 -9.40 -0.19
C LEU A 154 6.49 -10.53 -0.48
N GLU A 155 6.20 -11.34 0.53
CA GLU A 155 5.31 -12.50 0.35
C GLU A 155 3.93 -12.03 -0.14
N TRP A 156 3.22 -12.86 -0.91
CA TRP A 156 1.91 -12.46 -1.40
C TRP A 156 0.86 -12.58 -0.27
N ILE A 157 0.10 -11.51 -0.04
CA ILE A 157 -1.01 -11.47 0.93
C ILE A 157 -2.33 -11.60 0.15
N SER A 158 -3.30 -12.36 0.68
CA SER A 158 -4.61 -12.44 0.04
C SER A 158 -5.42 -11.15 0.21
N CYS A 159 -6.32 -10.86 -0.74
CA CYS A 159 -7.19 -9.69 -0.62
C CYS A 159 -8.08 -9.79 0.63
N ALA A 160 -8.59 -11.00 0.94
CA ALA A 160 -9.35 -11.27 2.16
C ALA A 160 -8.59 -10.88 3.44
N HIS A 161 -7.27 -11.10 3.51
CA HIS A 161 -6.48 -10.71 4.68
C HIS A 161 -6.49 -9.20 4.89
N TYR A 162 -6.33 -8.41 3.82
CA TYR A 162 -6.43 -6.94 3.94
C TYR A 162 -7.84 -6.51 4.34
N VAL A 163 -8.88 -7.10 3.74
CA VAL A 163 -10.27 -6.81 4.10
C VAL A 163 -10.53 -7.09 5.59
N ASP A 164 -10.06 -8.23 6.10
CA ASP A 164 -10.20 -8.59 7.51
C ASP A 164 -9.40 -7.65 8.42
N LEU A 165 -8.21 -7.23 8.00
CA LEU A 165 -7.45 -6.19 8.71
C LEU A 165 -8.24 -4.90 8.80
N PHE A 166 -8.79 -4.38 7.70
CA PHE A 166 -9.60 -3.16 7.76
C PHE A 166 -10.83 -3.34 8.63
N LYS A 167 -11.56 -4.46 8.52
CA LYS A 167 -12.72 -4.76 9.39
C LYS A 167 -12.35 -4.83 10.88
N SER A 168 -11.15 -5.27 11.23
CA SER A 168 -10.71 -5.27 12.64
C SER A 168 -10.39 -3.87 13.19
N HIS A 169 -10.16 -2.88 12.32
CA HIS A 169 -9.82 -1.50 12.70
C HIS A 169 -10.98 -0.51 12.49
N THR A 170 -12.03 -0.89 11.76
CA THR A 170 -13.20 -0.03 11.51
C THR A 170 -14.52 -0.81 11.59
N THR A 171 -15.56 -0.14 12.09
CA THR A 171 -16.93 -0.67 12.09
C THR A 171 -17.70 -0.35 10.80
N LYS A 172 -17.09 0.38 9.86
CA LYS A 172 -17.69 0.72 8.58
C LYS A 172 -17.62 -0.47 7.61
N ALA A 173 -18.57 -0.52 6.68
CA ALA A 173 -18.51 -1.45 5.56
C ALA A 173 -17.23 -1.19 4.76
N VAL A 174 -16.50 -2.27 4.45
CA VAL A 174 -15.30 -2.26 3.62
C VAL A 174 -15.72 -2.80 2.27
N PRO A 175 -16.06 -1.95 1.29
CA PRO A 175 -16.30 -2.41 -0.07
C PRO A 175 -14.99 -2.97 -0.63
N GLU A 176 -15.08 -4.13 -1.28
CA GLU A 176 -13.96 -4.79 -1.94
C GLU A 176 -14.23 -4.77 -3.45
N ALA A 177 -13.27 -4.23 -4.20
CA ALA A 177 -13.16 -4.45 -5.63
C ALA A 177 -11.81 -5.10 -5.88
N SER A 178 -11.79 -6.24 -6.56
CA SER A 178 -10.58 -6.99 -6.96
C SER A 178 -10.43 -6.99 -8.48
N VAL A 179 -9.37 -6.40 -9.04
CA VAL A 179 -9.09 -6.45 -10.50
C VAL A 179 -7.80 -7.20 -10.79
N SER A 180 -7.81 -8.15 -11.73
CA SER A 180 -6.61 -8.91 -12.09
C SER A 180 -5.65 -8.13 -12.97
N TYR A 181 -4.40 -7.99 -12.54
CA TYR A 181 -3.30 -7.36 -13.29
C TYR A 181 -3.08 -8.01 -14.67
N LEU A 182 -3.50 -9.26 -14.87
CA LEU A 182 -3.29 -10.00 -16.11
C LEU A 182 -4.45 -9.90 -17.10
N GLU A 183 -5.64 -9.50 -16.67
CA GLU A 183 -6.69 -9.09 -17.62
C GLU A 183 -6.27 -7.83 -18.39
N LEU A 184 -5.41 -6.98 -17.80
CA LEU A 184 -4.81 -5.82 -18.45
C LEU A 184 -3.66 -6.19 -19.43
N LEU A 185 -3.01 -7.36 -19.26
CA LEU A 185 -1.86 -7.78 -20.09
C LEU A 185 -2.12 -8.96 -21.04
N LYS A 186 -3.30 -9.60 -21.02
CA LYS A 186 -3.73 -10.70 -21.94
C LYS A 186 -2.76 -11.88 -22.12
N CYS A 187 -1.72 -12.00 -21.30
CA CYS A 187 -0.69 -13.03 -21.42
C CYS A 187 -0.50 -13.69 -20.04
N PHE A 188 -0.85 -14.97 -19.94
CA PHE A 188 -0.75 -15.89 -18.79
C PHE A 188 -1.80 -15.75 -17.67
N GLU A 189 -2.29 -16.88 -17.15
CA GLU A 189 -3.09 -17.00 -15.92
C GLU A 189 -2.17 -17.30 -14.73
N PRO A 190 -1.79 -16.28 -13.94
CA PRO A 190 -2.03 -16.41 -12.49
C PRO A 190 -2.93 -15.32 -11.87
N ARG A 191 -3.53 -15.66 -10.72
CA ARG A 191 -4.51 -14.87 -9.97
C ARG A 191 -3.89 -13.65 -9.27
N PHE A 192 -3.78 -12.54 -9.97
CA PHE A 192 -3.53 -11.23 -9.35
C PHE A 192 -4.85 -10.54 -9.05
N SER A 193 -4.89 -9.72 -8.01
CA SER A 193 -6.06 -8.94 -7.66
C SER A 193 -5.64 -7.60 -7.08
N TYR A 194 -6.37 -6.56 -7.44
CA TYR A 194 -6.18 -5.19 -6.99
C TYR A 194 -7.29 -4.85 -6.03
N LEU A 195 -7.00 -4.63 -4.75
CA LEU A 195 -8.01 -4.28 -3.76
C LEU A 195 -8.23 -2.75 -3.76
N GLU A 196 -9.47 -2.27 -3.90
CA GLU A 196 -9.86 -0.88 -3.60
C GLU A 196 -10.80 -0.89 -2.39
N ILE A 197 -10.45 -0.13 -1.33
CA ILE A 197 -11.29 0.10 -0.15
C ILE A 197 -11.71 1.57 -0.15
N SER A 198 -12.96 1.89 0.19
CA SER A 198 -13.48 3.28 0.28
C SER A 198 -14.29 3.52 1.54
#